data_AF-A0A444V0L9-F1
#
_entry.id   AF-A0A444V0L9-F1
#
_cell.length_a   1.000
_cell.length_b   1.000
_cell.length_c   1.000
_cell.angle_alpha   90.00
_cell.angle_beta   90.00
_cell.angle_gamma   90.00
#
_symmetry.space_group_name_H-M   'P 1'
#
loop_
_entity.id
_entity.type
_entity.pdbx_description
1 polymer ?
#
loop_
_entity_poly.entity_id
_entity_poly.type
_entity_poly.pdbx_seq_one_letter_code
_entity_poly.pdbx_strand_id
1 'polypeptide(L)'
;MQQLRGEAMKFHKTGENYKTEGYVVTPNTMRLLREHLELTGGQVRTRFPPEPNGILHIGHAKAINFNFGYAKANNGICFLRYDDTNPEKEEEKYFTGIRDMVEWLGYKPYAVTHASDYFQQLYDWAVELIRRGHAYVCHQRVEEIKGHNPPPSPWRDRPTEESLLLFEGMRKGKFAEGEVTLRMKLVMEDGKMDPVAYRIKYTPHHRTGDTWCIYPTYDYTHCLCDSIEHITHSLCTKEFQARDWDDPRLFTLTALRRRGFPAEAINNFCARMEVKVPDFPADESRGSHSVHFSSTVFIEQADFREVTEKGYKRLTPDQPVGLRHAGYVISIQKVIKDPSGKVVELQVSCARADSREKPKAFIQWVSNPLRCEVRLYERLFLHKNPEDPSEVPGGFLSDISPNSLQLIEDAMVDRSVAGAKVFDQFQFERVGYFSVDPDSTESKVRKYYI
;
A
#
# COMPACT_ATOMS: atom_id res chain seq x y z
N MET A 1 15.70 4.51 9.14
CA MET A 1 16.31 3.20 9.49
C MET A 1 15.77 2.60 10.80
N GLN A 2 15.53 3.39 11.86
CA GLN A 2 14.98 2.85 13.13
C GLN A 2 13.61 2.18 12.98
N GLN A 3 12.75 2.67 12.09
CA GLN A 3 11.42 2.11 11.77
C GLN A 3 11.46 0.73 11.07
N LEU A 4 12.57 0.32 10.45
CA LEU A 4 12.68 -0.96 9.71
C LEU A 4 13.39 -2.06 10.51
N ARG A 5 13.69 -1.83 11.80
CA ARG A 5 14.19 -2.90 12.68
C ARG A 5 13.08 -3.93 12.91
N GLY A 6 13.40 -5.22 12.86
CA GLY A 6 12.43 -6.31 12.98
C GLY A 6 11.54 -6.22 14.22
N GLU A 7 12.09 -5.76 15.35
CA GLU A 7 11.37 -5.52 16.60
C GLU A 7 10.32 -4.39 16.48
N ALA A 8 10.58 -3.36 15.66
CA ALA A 8 9.67 -2.25 15.45
C ALA A 8 8.50 -2.60 14.51
N MET A 9 8.69 -3.56 13.58
CA MET A 9 7.67 -4.01 12.62
C MET A 9 6.97 -5.32 13.02
N LYS A 10 7.26 -5.88 14.20
CA LYS A 10 6.74 -7.17 14.69
C LYS A 10 6.98 -8.34 13.73
N PHE A 11 8.02 -8.29 12.91
CA PHE A 11 8.38 -9.41 12.04
C PHE A 11 9.07 -10.52 12.84
N HIS A 12 8.92 -11.76 12.38
CA HIS A 12 9.54 -12.91 13.03
C HIS A 12 11.07 -12.85 12.94
N LYS A 13 11.75 -13.52 13.86
CA LYS A 13 13.21 -13.71 13.74
C LYS A 13 13.50 -14.78 12.68
N THR A 14 14.69 -14.75 12.08
CA THR A 14 15.12 -15.79 11.15
C THR A 14 15.03 -17.17 11.81
N GLY A 15 14.43 -18.15 11.12
CA GLY A 15 14.19 -19.49 11.66
C GLY A 15 12.95 -19.62 12.55
N GLU A 16 12.26 -18.52 12.86
CA GLU A 16 11.03 -18.52 13.66
C GLU A 16 9.75 -18.33 12.82
N ASN A 17 9.80 -18.70 11.54
CA ASN A 17 8.66 -18.54 10.60
C ASN A 17 7.38 -19.21 11.13
N TYR A 18 7.51 -20.31 11.87
CA TYR A 18 6.38 -21.03 12.48
C TYR A 18 5.59 -20.22 13.51
N LYS A 19 6.06 -19.04 13.92
CA LYS A 19 5.34 -18.13 14.82
C LYS A 19 4.48 -17.11 14.08
N THR A 20 4.60 -17.00 12.76
CA THR A 20 3.80 -16.04 11.99
C THR A 20 2.39 -16.57 11.79
N GLU A 21 1.44 -15.65 11.72
CA GLU A 21 0.05 -15.95 11.39
C GLU A 21 -0.05 -16.71 10.05
N GLY A 22 -0.90 -17.74 10.00
CA GLY A 22 -1.12 -18.56 8.80
C GLY A 22 0.00 -19.55 8.45
N TYR A 23 1.10 -19.63 9.22
CA TYR A 23 2.17 -20.58 8.92
C TYR A 23 1.78 -22.03 9.22
N VAL A 24 2.01 -22.92 8.26
CA VAL A 24 1.68 -24.35 8.41
C VAL A 24 2.89 -25.14 8.89
N VAL A 25 2.80 -25.72 10.08
CA VAL A 25 3.82 -26.62 10.62
C VAL A 25 3.54 -28.05 10.16
N THR A 26 4.42 -28.57 9.30
CA THR A 26 4.43 -29.95 8.82
C THR A 26 5.40 -30.81 9.65
N PRO A 27 5.35 -32.16 9.55
CA PRO A 27 6.34 -33.03 10.20
C PRO A 27 7.80 -32.73 9.83
N ASN A 28 8.03 -32.11 8.66
CA ASN A 28 9.37 -31.77 8.19
C ASN A 28 9.81 -30.34 8.55
N THR A 29 8.90 -29.47 8.99
CA THR A 29 9.15 -28.03 9.13
C THR A 29 10.34 -27.74 10.04
N MET A 30 10.43 -28.39 11.21
CA MET A 30 11.54 -28.14 12.14
C MET A 30 12.89 -28.62 11.59
N ARG A 31 12.90 -29.71 10.81
CA ARG A 31 14.12 -30.17 10.12
C ARG A 31 14.55 -29.15 9.07
N LEU A 32 13.61 -28.70 8.22
CA LEU A 32 13.87 -27.72 7.16
C LEU A 32 14.35 -26.37 7.71
N LEU A 33 13.79 -25.92 8.84
CA LEU A 33 14.24 -24.68 9.50
C LEU A 33 15.66 -24.81 10.07
N ARG A 34 16.07 -26.00 10.55
CA ARG A 34 17.46 -26.22 10.97
C ARG A 34 18.42 -26.15 9.79
N GLU A 35 18.12 -26.83 8.69
CA GLU A 35 18.91 -26.77 7.45
C GLU A 35 19.00 -25.34 6.92
N HIS A 36 17.88 -24.61 6.95
CA HIS A 36 17.84 -23.19 6.61
C HIS A 36 18.72 -22.34 7.52
N LEU A 37 18.72 -22.57 8.83
CA LEU A 37 19.56 -21.83 9.77
C LEU A 37 21.05 -22.15 9.59
N GLU A 38 21.40 -23.40 9.29
CA GLU A 38 22.77 -23.81 8.98
C GLU A 38 23.29 -23.09 7.72
N LEU A 39 22.48 -23.02 6.67
CA LEU A 39 22.84 -22.36 5.41
C LEU A 39 22.90 -20.83 5.52
N THR A 40 22.03 -20.24 6.34
CA THR A 40 21.92 -18.77 6.45
C THR A 40 22.71 -18.18 7.60
N GLY A 41 23.17 -19.01 8.55
CA GLY A 41 23.75 -18.54 9.81
C GLY A 41 22.78 -17.69 10.64
N GLY A 42 21.46 -17.84 10.43
CA GLY A 42 20.43 -17.01 11.06
C GLY A 42 20.33 -15.58 10.49
N GLN A 43 21.02 -15.28 9.39
CA GLN A 43 21.02 -13.96 8.77
C GLN A 43 19.69 -13.62 8.10
N VAL A 44 19.25 -12.35 8.18
CA VAL A 44 18.09 -11.86 7.41
C VAL A 44 18.41 -11.87 5.91
N ARG A 45 17.50 -12.39 5.09
CA ARG A 45 17.63 -12.47 3.64
C ARG A 45 16.33 -12.00 2.98
N THR A 46 16.40 -10.95 2.18
CA THR A 46 15.28 -10.40 1.39
C THR A 46 15.60 -10.43 -0.10
N ARG A 47 14.63 -10.13 -0.96
CA ARG A 47 14.88 -9.92 -2.39
C ARG A 47 14.00 -8.83 -2.97
N PHE A 48 14.56 -8.06 -3.89
CA PHE A 48 13.81 -7.16 -4.77
C PHE A 48 13.75 -7.78 -6.17
N PRO A 49 12.56 -8.23 -6.62
CA PRO A 49 12.45 -8.95 -7.88
C PRO A 49 11.71 -8.19 -8.99
N PRO A 50 12.35 -7.21 -9.67
CA PRO A 50 11.72 -6.46 -10.74
C PRO A 50 11.70 -7.26 -12.05
N GLU A 51 10.66 -7.08 -12.86
CA GLU A 51 10.68 -7.50 -14.26
C GLU A 51 11.66 -6.61 -15.05
N PRO A 52 12.57 -7.18 -15.86
CA PRO A 52 13.55 -6.46 -16.67
C PRO A 52 12.98 -5.87 -17.97
N ASN A 53 11.66 -5.88 -18.15
CA ASN A 53 10.95 -5.26 -19.29
C ASN A 53 10.36 -3.87 -18.95
N GLY A 54 10.43 -3.47 -17.67
CA GLY A 54 9.72 -2.33 -17.12
C GLY A 54 10.64 -1.28 -16.53
N ILE A 55 10.09 -0.08 -16.33
CA ILE A 55 10.84 1.07 -15.78
C ILE A 55 10.39 1.32 -14.35
N LEU A 56 11.37 1.44 -13.45
CA LEU A 56 11.11 1.69 -12.04
C LEU A 56 10.47 3.07 -11.83
N HIS A 57 9.35 3.09 -11.13
CA HIS A 57 8.64 4.30 -10.70
C HIS A 57 8.62 4.46 -9.18
N ILE A 58 8.03 5.54 -8.65
CA ILE A 58 8.06 5.85 -7.21
C ILE A 58 7.57 4.69 -6.32
N GLY A 59 6.57 3.92 -6.77
CA GLY A 59 6.15 2.69 -6.08
C GLY A 59 7.27 1.64 -5.91
N HIS A 60 8.17 1.52 -6.87
CA HIS A 60 9.35 0.65 -6.77
C HIS A 60 10.37 1.19 -5.77
N ALA A 61 10.47 2.50 -5.53
CA ALA A 61 11.33 3.01 -4.46
C ALA A 61 10.86 2.56 -3.07
N LYS A 62 9.55 2.41 -2.87
CA LYS A 62 9.03 1.77 -1.65
C LYS A 62 9.48 0.31 -1.55
N ALA A 63 9.33 -0.47 -2.62
CA ALA A 63 9.75 -1.87 -2.66
C ALA A 63 11.26 -2.04 -2.43
N ILE A 64 12.10 -1.18 -3.02
CA ILE A 64 13.55 -1.14 -2.84
C ILE A 64 13.90 -0.78 -1.39
N ASN A 65 13.36 0.32 -0.87
CA ASN A 65 13.63 0.74 0.51
C ASN A 65 13.16 -0.30 1.53
N PHE A 66 12.05 -1.00 1.27
CA PHE A 66 11.55 -2.01 2.18
C PHE A 66 12.43 -3.26 2.15
N ASN A 67 12.73 -3.83 0.98
CA ASN A 67 13.54 -5.04 0.88
C ASN A 67 15.00 -4.81 1.27
N PHE A 68 15.68 -3.83 0.66
CA PHE A 68 17.09 -3.55 0.95
C PHE A 68 17.27 -2.85 2.30
N GLY A 69 16.37 -1.93 2.66
CA GLY A 69 16.43 -1.23 3.94
C GLY A 69 16.15 -2.16 5.12
N TYR A 70 15.22 -3.12 4.99
CA TYR A 70 15.00 -4.13 6.04
C TYR A 70 16.22 -5.03 6.22
N ALA A 71 16.81 -5.55 5.14
CA ALA A 71 18.05 -6.30 5.22
C ALA A 71 19.16 -5.49 5.90
N LYS A 72 19.40 -4.25 5.44
CA LYS A 72 20.43 -3.37 6.00
C LYS A 72 20.20 -3.05 7.48
N ALA A 73 18.95 -2.80 7.89
CA ALA A 73 18.59 -2.47 9.27
C ALA A 73 18.76 -3.65 10.24
N ASN A 74 18.77 -4.89 9.74
CA ASN A 74 18.83 -6.13 10.52
C ASN A 74 20.07 -6.97 10.18
N ASN A 75 21.16 -6.33 9.72
CA ASN A 75 22.45 -6.98 9.40
C ASN A 75 22.33 -8.16 8.41
N GLY A 76 21.33 -8.07 7.53
CA GLY A 76 21.01 -9.04 6.51
C GLY A 76 21.57 -8.70 5.13
N ILE A 77 21.16 -9.50 4.16
CA ILE A 77 21.48 -9.34 2.74
C ILE A 77 20.20 -9.25 1.92
N CYS A 78 20.28 -8.59 0.76
CA CYS A 78 19.19 -8.50 -0.20
C CYS A 78 19.67 -8.88 -1.59
N PHE A 79 18.94 -9.79 -2.23
CA PHE A 79 19.14 -10.17 -3.63
C PHE A 79 18.46 -9.13 -4.55
N LEU A 80 19.11 -8.79 -5.66
CA LEU A 80 18.44 -8.19 -6.81
C LEU A 80 18.17 -9.33 -7.80
N ARG A 81 16.92 -9.80 -7.85
CA ARG A 81 16.56 -10.97 -8.65
C ARG A 81 15.74 -10.55 -9.85
N TYR A 82 16.30 -10.49 -11.05
CA TYR A 82 15.48 -10.16 -12.22
C TYR A 82 14.42 -11.25 -12.46
N ASP A 83 13.17 -10.82 -12.60
CA ASP A 83 12.08 -11.69 -13.02
C ASP A 83 12.02 -11.76 -14.54
N ASP A 84 12.89 -12.59 -15.10
CA ASP A 84 12.94 -12.94 -16.51
C ASP A 84 12.12 -14.20 -16.82
N THR A 85 11.06 -14.51 -16.06
CA THR A 85 10.21 -15.68 -16.34
C THR A 85 9.47 -15.61 -17.68
N ASN A 86 9.43 -14.43 -18.30
CA ASN A 86 8.71 -14.18 -19.53
C ASN A 86 9.72 -13.91 -20.67
N PRO A 87 9.81 -14.79 -21.69
CA PRO A 87 10.69 -14.54 -22.83
C PRO A 87 10.10 -13.42 -23.70
N GLU A 88 10.45 -12.18 -23.38
CA GLU A 88 10.18 -10.99 -24.17
C GLU A 88 11.48 -10.44 -24.77
N LYS A 89 11.35 -9.54 -25.75
CA LYS A 89 12.51 -8.79 -26.27
C LYS A 89 12.96 -7.81 -25.20
N GLU A 90 13.78 -8.30 -24.29
CA GLU A 90 14.37 -7.49 -23.25
C GLU A 90 15.55 -6.69 -23.81
N GLU A 91 15.61 -5.42 -23.42
CA GLU A 91 16.70 -4.53 -23.78
C GLU A 91 17.65 -4.39 -22.60
N GLU A 92 18.96 -4.57 -22.84
CA GLU A 92 20.03 -4.46 -21.82
C GLU A 92 20.00 -3.13 -21.03
N LYS A 93 19.43 -2.08 -21.63
CA LYS A 93 19.20 -0.77 -21.00
C LYS A 93 18.32 -0.84 -19.74
N TYR A 94 17.39 -1.80 -19.65
CA TYR A 94 16.50 -1.95 -18.50
C TYR A 94 17.20 -2.62 -17.33
N PHE A 95 18.01 -3.65 -17.60
CA PHE A 95 18.86 -4.29 -16.60
C PHE A 95 19.79 -3.29 -15.94
N THR A 96 20.56 -2.57 -16.75
CA THR A 96 21.47 -1.52 -16.29
C THR A 96 20.73 -0.42 -15.55
N GLY A 97 19.62 0.08 -16.09
CA GLY A 97 18.81 1.11 -15.45
C GLY A 97 18.25 0.72 -14.08
N ILE A 98 17.77 -0.52 -13.93
CA ILE A 98 17.27 -1.05 -12.64
C ILE A 98 18.39 -1.08 -11.59
N ARG A 99 19.56 -1.63 -11.96
CA ARG A 99 20.70 -1.69 -11.05
C ARG A 99 21.16 -0.30 -10.65
N ASP A 100 21.30 0.60 -11.62
CA ASP A 100 21.73 1.97 -11.39
C ASP A 100 20.77 2.72 -10.45
N MET A 101 19.45 2.45 -10.51
CA MET A 101 18.48 3.01 -9.57
C MET A 101 18.62 2.45 -8.15
N VAL A 102 18.86 1.14 -8.01
CA VAL A 102 19.11 0.53 -6.69
C VAL A 102 20.35 1.15 -6.04
N GLU A 103 21.44 1.29 -6.82
CA GLU A 103 22.68 1.91 -6.37
C GLU A 103 22.51 3.40 -6.08
N TRP A 104 21.78 4.13 -6.93
CA TRP A 104 21.47 5.55 -6.75
C TRP A 104 20.65 5.81 -5.47
N LEU A 105 19.77 4.89 -5.08
CA LEU A 105 19.04 4.95 -3.81
C LEU A 105 19.89 4.59 -2.58
N GLY A 106 21.17 4.26 -2.77
CA GLY A 106 22.14 4.01 -1.71
C GLY A 106 22.18 2.56 -1.20
N TYR A 107 21.69 1.62 -2.01
CA TYR A 107 21.68 0.19 -1.69
C TYR A 107 22.61 -0.58 -2.63
N LYS A 108 23.22 -1.64 -2.11
CA LYS A 108 24.07 -2.54 -2.89
C LYS A 108 23.50 -3.95 -2.81
N PRO A 109 23.18 -4.61 -3.94
CA PRO A 109 22.81 -6.01 -3.96
C PRO A 109 23.92 -6.89 -3.41
N TYR A 110 23.55 -7.89 -2.60
CA TYR A 110 24.47 -8.95 -2.18
C TYR A 110 24.87 -9.81 -3.37
N ALA A 111 23.88 -10.21 -4.15
CA ALA A 111 24.02 -10.92 -5.41
C ALA A 111 22.95 -10.44 -6.40
N VAL A 112 23.29 -10.52 -7.67
CA VAL A 112 22.36 -10.31 -8.78
C VAL A 112 22.04 -11.68 -9.36
N THR A 113 20.80 -12.12 -9.24
CA THR A 113 20.31 -13.42 -9.72
C THR A 113 19.20 -13.23 -10.73
N HIS A 114 18.85 -14.29 -11.45
CA HIS A 114 17.78 -14.30 -12.43
C HIS A 114 16.84 -15.46 -12.13
N ALA A 115 15.55 -15.29 -12.37
CA ALA A 115 14.61 -16.40 -12.26
C ALA A 115 14.98 -17.54 -13.22
N SER A 116 15.52 -17.19 -14.41
CA SER A 116 16.03 -18.14 -15.40
C SER A 116 17.20 -19.00 -14.93
N ASP A 117 17.97 -18.56 -13.93
CA ASP A 117 19.02 -19.38 -13.32
C ASP A 117 18.47 -20.67 -12.69
N TYR A 118 17.16 -20.67 -12.37
CA TYR A 118 16.49 -21.73 -11.64
C TYR A 118 15.52 -22.56 -12.50
N PHE A 119 15.41 -22.33 -13.81
CA PHE A 119 14.42 -23.02 -14.66
C PHE A 119 14.48 -24.54 -14.57
N GLN A 120 15.67 -25.15 -14.52
CA GLN A 120 15.79 -26.60 -14.39
C GLN A 120 15.22 -27.09 -13.05
N GLN A 121 15.57 -26.45 -11.94
CA GLN A 121 15.06 -26.82 -10.61
C GLN A 121 13.54 -26.60 -10.50
N LEU A 122 13.04 -25.51 -11.08
CA LEU A 122 11.60 -25.22 -11.15
C LEU A 122 10.84 -26.26 -11.97
N TYR A 123 11.43 -26.78 -13.05
CA TYR A 123 10.87 -27.85 -13.86
C TYR A 123 10.86 -29.17 -13.09
N ASP A 124 11.96 -29.51 -12.41
CA ASP A 124 12.06 -30.74 -11.63
C ASP A 124 11.03 -30.77 -10.48
N TRP A 125 10.79 -29.63 -9.83
CA TRP A 125 9.72 -29.48 -8.84
C TRP A 125 8.31 -29.54 -9.45
N ALA A 126 8.13 -29.10 -10.69
CA ALA A 126 6.85 -29.21 -11.38
C ALA A 126 6.53 -30.69 -11.69
N VAL A 127 7.54 -31.45 -12.11
CA VAL A 127 7.44 -32.90 -12.28
C VAL A 127 7.09 -33.58 -10.96
N GLU A 128 7.72 -33.18 -9.85
CA GLU A 128 7.41 -33.72 -8.52
C GLU A 128 5.98 -33.38 -8.06
N LEU A 129 5.48 -32.17 -8.34
CA LEU A 129 4.09 -31.81 -8.06
C LEU A 129 3.10 -32.70 -8.82
N ILE A 130 3.39 -33.01 -10.09
CA ILE A 130 2.58 -33.95 -10.87
C ILE A 130 2.62 -35.34 -10.22
N ARG A 131 3.80 -35.86 -9.86
CA ARG A 131 3.95 -37.18 -9.21
C ARG A 131 3.16 -37.29 -7.92
N ARG A 132 3.07 -36.21 -7.16
CA ARG A 132 2.28 -36.14 -5.91
C ARG A 132 0.78 -35.91 -6.13
N GLY A 133 0.32 -35.79 -7.37
CA GLY A 133 -1.08 -35.53 -7.70
C GLY A 133 -1.53 -34.10 -7.41
N HIS A 134 -0.59 -33.15 -7.30
CA HIS A 134 -0.85 -31.74 -7.00
C HIS A 134 -0.77 -30.82 -8.22
N ALA A 135 -0.50 -31.36 -9.41
CA ALA A 135 -0.56 -30.64 -10.67
C ALA A 135 -0.98 -31.55 -11.81
N TYR A 136 -1.58 -30.98 -12.85
CA TYR A 136 -2.05 -31.70 -14.03
C TYR A 136 -1.93 -30.84 -15.28
N VAL A 137 -1.75 -31.48 -16.44
CA VAL A 137 -1.77 -30.78 -17.73
C VAL A 137 -3.22 -30.49 -18.12
N CYS A 138 -3.49 -29.31 -18.66
CA CYS A 138 -4.83 -28.84 -19.01
C CYS A 138 -4.85 -28.34 -20.45
N HIS A 139 -5.94 -28.62 -21.18
CA HIS A 139 -6.16 -28.14 -22.56
C HIS A 139 -7.23 -27.03 -22.64
N GLN A 140 -7.71 -26.52 -21.49
CA GLN A 140 -8.61 -25.37 -21.50
C GLN A 140 -7.83 -24.14 -21.97
N ARG A 141 -8.44 -23.38 -22.87
CA ARG A 141 -7.89 -22.11 -23.35
C ARG A 141 -8.09 -21.02 -22.32
N VAL A 142 -7.34 -19.93 -22.45
CA VAL A 142 -7.40 -18.79 -21.53
C VAL A 142 -8.81 -18.19 -21.49
N GLU A 143 -9.52 -18.19 -22.61
CA GLU A 143 -10.89 -17.68 -22.72
C GLU A 143 -11.90 -18.51 -21.92
N GLU A 144 -11.65 -19.82 -21.78
CA GLU A 144 -12.51 -20.74 -21.03
C GLU A 144 -12.26 -20.69 -19.52
N ILE A 145 -11.12 -20.14 -19.12
CA ILE A 145 -10.70 -19.99 -17.72
C ILE A 145 -10.98 -18.55 -17.21
N LYS A 146 -11.20 -17.59 -18.11
CA LYS A 146 -11.52 -16.18 -17.78
C LYS A 146 -13.01 -16.02 -17.43
N GLY A 147 -13.31 -15.43 -16.26
CA GLY A 147 -14.67 -15.04 -15.89
C GLY A 147 -14.98 -15.27 -14.40
N HIS A 148 -16.18 -14.90 -13.97
CA HIS A 148 -16.69 -15.24 -12.65
C HIS A 148 -17.13 -16.70 -12.65
N ASN A 149 -16.40 -17.56 -11.92
CA ASN A 149 -16.69 -18.98 -11.69
C ASN A 149 -16.49 -19.88 -12.94
N PRO A 150 -15.26 -19.98 -13.49
CA PRO A 150 -14.98 -20.82 -14.64
C PRO A 150 -15.28 -22.31 -14.33
N PRO A 151 -15.78 -23.09 -15.32
CA PRO A 151 -16.05 -24.51 -15.10
C PRO A 151 -14.76 -25.27 -14.74
N PRO A 152 -14.85 -26.29 -13.87
CA PRO A 152 -13.69 -27.09 -13.49
C PRO A 152 -13.09 -27.75 -14.73
N SER A 153 -11.78 -27.91 -14.73
CA SER A 153 -11.11 -28.49 -15.89
C SER A 153 -11.53 -29.94 -16.11
N PRO A 154 -11.95 -30.33 -17.33
CA PRO A 154 -12.20 -31.74 -17.66
C PRO A 154 -10.98 -32.64 -17.44
N TRP A 155 -9.79 -32.06 -17.41
CA TRP A 155 -8.50 -32.76 -17.28
C TRP A 155 -7.95 -32.78 -15.86
N ARG A 156 -8.68 -32.24 -14.87
CA ARG A 156 -8.23 -32.11 -13.48
C ARG A 156 -7.89 -33.43 -12.79
N ASP A 157 -8.60 -34.49 -13.18
CA ASP A 157 -8.50 -35.83 -12.58
C ASP A 157 -7.84 -36.84 -13.53
N ARG A 158 -7.14 -36.37 -14.56
CA ARG A 158 -6.40 -37.24 -15.47
C ARG A 158 -5.28 -38.00 -14.73
N PRO A 159 -4.92 -39.23 -15.16
CA PRO A 159 -3.85 -40.01 -14.54
C PRO A 159 -2.52 -39.25 -14.46
N THR A 160 -1.76 -39.49 -13.39
CA THR A 160 -0.44 -38.91 -13.16
C THR A 160 0.51 -39.14 -14.34
N GLU A 161 0.55 -40.38 -14.85
CA GLU A 161 1.40 -40.81 -15.95
C GLU A 161 1.08 -40.05 -17.25
N GLU A 162 -0.21 -39.77 -17.49
CA GLU A 162 -0.65 -38.99 -18.64
C GLU A 162 -0.17 -37.54 -18.54
N SER A 163 -0.31 -36.91 -17.35
CA SER A 163 0.21 -35.56 -17.13
C SER A 163 1.73 -35.47 -17.29
N LEU A 164 2.47 -36.47 -16.81
CA LEU A 164 3.93 -36.53 -16.97
C LEU A 164 4.33 -36.61 -18.45
N LEU A 165 3.67 -37.49 -19.21
CA LEU A 165 3.92 -37.65 -20.64
C LEU A 165 3.62 -36.36 -21.41
N LEU A 166 2.48 -35.72 -21.12
CA LEU A 166 2.07 -34.49 -21.77
C LEU A 166 2.98 -33.31 -21.41
N PHE A 167 3.37 -33.17 -20.13
CA PHE A 167 4.25 -32.08 -19.70
C PHE A 167 5.65 -32.20 -20.32
N GLU A 168 6.16 -33.42 -20.47
CA GLU A 168 7.38 -33.67 -21.24
C GLU A 168 7.18 -33.39 -22.75
N GLY A 169 5.98 -33.65 -23.28
CA GLY A 169 5.59 -33.23 -24.63
C GLY A 169 5.59 -31.71 -24.80
N MET A 170 5.13 -30.96 -23.79
CA MET A 170 5.19 -29.50 -23.77
C MET A 170 6.63 -29.01 -23.82
N ARG A 171 7.52 -29.57 -23.00
CA ARG A 171 8.96 -29.26 -23.00
C ARG A 171 9.63 -29.54 -24.35
N LYS A 172 9.16 -30.57 -25.07
CA LYS A 172 9.65 -30.96 -26.40
C LYS A 172 9.01 -30.18 -27.56
N GLY A 173 8.19 -29.17 -27.28
CA GLY A 173 7.57 -28.33 -28.31
C GLY A 173 6.53 -29.05 -29.15
N LYS A 174 5.80 -30.04 -28.59
CA LYS A 174 4.78 -30.81 -29.34
C LYS A 174 3.43 -30.09 -29.48
N PHE A 175 3.26 -28.93 -28.84
CA PHE A 175 1.98 -28.22 -28.75
C PHE A 175 2.15 -26.75 -29.07
N ALA A 176 1.15 -26.10 -29.63
CA ALA A 176 1.17 -24.66 -29.91
C ALA A 176 1.08 -23.81 -28.63
N GLU A 177 1.43 -22.52 -28.74
CA GLU A 177 1.21 -21.58 -27.64
C GLU A 177 -0.27 -21.51 -27.26
N GLY A 178 -0.56 -21.59 -25.96
CA GLY A 178 -1.93 -21.54 -25.43
C GLY A 178 -2.76 -22.82 -25.63
N GLU A 179 -2.24 -23.85 -26.31
CA GLU A 179 -2.94 -25.12 -26.51
C GLU A 179 -3.00 -25.95 -25.20
N VAL A 180 -1.91 -25.93 -24.43
CA VAL A 180 -1.80 -26.66 -23.17
C VAL A 180 -1.06 -25.84 -22.10
N THR A 181 -1.47 -26.07 -20.86
CA THR A 181 -0.86 -25.47 -19.67
C THR A 181 -0.66 -26.52 -18.58
N LEU A 182 0.33 -26.31 -17.71
CA LEU A 182 0.38 -27.05 -16.44
C LEU A 182 -0.35 -26.23 -15.39
N ARG A 183 -1.29 -26.84 -14.67
CA ARG A 183 -2.06 -26.19 -13.59
C ARG A 183 -1.84 -26.91 -12.27
N MET A 184 -1.74 -26.13 -11.18
CA MET A 184 -1.72 -26.68 -9.83
C MET A 184 -3.14 -27.11 -9.43
N LYS A 185 -3.28 -28.18 -8.66
CA LYS A 185 -4.56 -28.77 -8.27
C LYS A 185 -5.00 -28.26 -6.89
N LEU A 186 -5.56 -27.05 -6.84
CA LEU A 186 -6.06 -26.43 -5.61
C LEU A 186 -7.16 -25.38 -5.88
N VAL A 187 -7.88 -25.00 -4.84
CA VAL A 187 -8.77 -23.83 -4.85
C VAL A 187 -8.15 -22.78 -3.93
N MET A 188 -7.94 -21.58 -4.45
CA MET A 188 -7.42 -20.44 -3.69
C MET A 188 -8.50 -19.85 -2.78
N GLU A 189 -8.11 -19.05 -1.78
CA GLU A 189 -9.04 -18.44 -0.81
C GLU A 189 -10.07 -17.50 -1.46
N ASP A 190 -9.69 -16.84 -2.56
CA ASP A 190 -10.56 -15.98 -3.36
C ASP A 190 -11.48 -16.76 -4.33
N GLY A 191 -11.45 -18.10 -4.26
CA GLY A 191 -12.22 -19.00 -5.10
C GLY A 191 -11.58 -19.28 -6.46
N LYS A 192 -10.41 -18.71 -6.79
CA LYS A 192 -9.72 -18.99 -8.04
C LYS A 192 -9.29 -20.46 -8.07
N MET A 193 -9.76 -21.20 -9.07
CA MET A 193 -9.46 -22.63 -9.22
C MET A 193 -8.22 -22.86 -10.07
N ASP A 194 -7.37 -23.76 -9.58
CA ASP A 194 -6.24 -24.37 -10.25
C ASP A 194 -5.35 -23.36 -11.02
N PRO A 195 -4.57 -22.53 -10.32
CA PRO A 195 -3.70 -21.55 -10.96
C PRO A 195 -2.68 -22.21 -11.91
N VAL A 196 -2.38 -21.53 -13.02
CA VAL A 196 -1.41 -21.98 -14.02
C VAL A 196 0.01 -21.89 -13.46
N ALA A 197 0.77 -22.99 -13.55
CA ALA A 197 2.18 -23.07 -13.20
C ALA A 197 3.10 -22.89 -14.41
N TYR A 198 2.78 -23.47 -15.58
CA TYR A 198 3.57 -23.35 -16.81
C TYR A 198 2.71 -23.05 -18.03
N ARG A 199 3.30 -22.27 -18.96
CA ARG A 199 2.75 -21.93 -20.28
C ARG A 199 3.79 -22.19 -21.37
N ILE A 200 3.33 -22.43 -22.59
CA ILE A 200 4.20 -22.56 -23.77
C ILE A 200 4.46 -21.18 -24.36
N LYS A 201 5.74 -20.90 -24.67
CA LYS A 201 6.18 -19.76 -25.47
C LYS A 201 7.36 -20.18 -26.34
N TYR A 202 7.35 -19.84 -27.61
CA TYR A 202 8.42 -20.14 -28.56
C TYR A 202 9.35 -18.96 -28.83
N THR A 203 9.05 -17.77 -28.29
CA THR A 203 10.00 -16.68 -28.28
C THR A 203 11.28 -17.12 -27.55
N PRO A 204 12.47 -16.99 -28.18
CA PRO A 204 13.74 -17.31 -27.52
C PRO A 204 13.93 -16.46 -26.27
N HIS A 205 14.42 -17.07 -25.19
CA HIS A 205 14.74 -16.36 -23.96
C HIS A 205 16.09 -15.65 -24.08
N HIS A 206 16.18 -14.40 -23.61
CA HIS A 206 17.40 -13.59 -23.76
C HIS A 206 18.67 -14.25 -23.16
N ARG A 207 18.55 -14.95 -22.02
CA ARG A 207 19.64 -15.75 -21.40
C ARG A 207 19.75 -17.20 -21.87
N THR A 208 18.66 -17.95 -21.86
CA THR A 208 18.70 -19.42 -22.11
C THR A 208 18.46 -19.79 -23.57
N GLY A 209 18.28 -18.81 -24.47
CA GLY A 209 18.00 -19.02 -25.89
C GLY A 209 16.79 -19.93 -26.09
N ASP A 210 16.96 -20.91 -26.98
CA ASP A 210 15.92 -21.88 -27.36
C ASP A 210 15.94 -23.16 -26.51
N THR A 211 16.65 -23.15 -25.37
CA THR A 211 16.73 -24.32 -24.47
C THR A 211 15.36 -24.69 -23.89
N TRP A 212 14.48 -23.69 -23.74
CA TRP A 212 13.15 -23.84 -23.16
C TRP A 212 12.09 -23.30 -24.11
N CYS A 213 10.98 -24.03 -24.26
CA CYS A 213 9.75 -23.55 -24.88
C CYS A 213 8.55 -23.58 -23.92
N ILE A 214 8.81 -23.92 -22.65
CA ILE A 214 7.85 -23.85 -21.55
C ILE A 214 8.44 -22.96 -20.46
N TYR A 215 7.61 -22.07 -19.93
CA TYR A 215 8.05 -21.08 -18.96
C TYR A 215 7.12 -21.07 -17.75
N PRO A 216 7.68 -21.05 -16.53
CA PRO A 216 6.88 -20.98 -15.33
C PRO A 216 6.17 -19.62 -15.21
N THR A 217 5.08 -19.57 -14.46
CA THR A 217 4.37 -18.32 -14.14
C THR A 217 5.01 -17.61 -12.94
N TYR A 218 4.66 -16.32 -12.79
CA TYR A 218 5.13 -15.49 -11.68
C TYR A 218 4.88 -16.13 -10.32
N ASP A 219 3.62 -16.50 -10.04
CA ASP A 219 3.19 -17.05 -8.75
C ASP A 219 3.94 -18.34 -8.39
N TYR A 220 4.17 -19.21 -9.38
CA TYR A 220 4.93 -20.45 -9.22
C TYR A 220 6.42 -20.18 -8.99
N THR A 221 6.99 -19.25 -9.75
CA THR A 221 8.43 -19.00 -9.76
C THR A 221 8.88 -18.30 -8.49
N HIS A 222 8.25 -17.20 -8.10
CA HIS A 222 8.79 -16.37 -7.03
C HIS A 222 8.76 -17.06 -5.67
N CYS A 223 7.72 -17.85 -5.37
CA CYS A 223 7.68 -18.60 -4.11
C CYS A 223 8.77 -19.69 -4.03
N LEU A 224 9.05 -20.37 -5.14
CA LEU A 224 10.06 -21.43 -5.19
C LEU A 224 11.48 -20.89 -5.25
N CYS A 225 11.72 -19.82 -6.01
CA CYS A 225 13.01 -19.11 -5.98
C CYS A 225 13.31 -18.55 -4.59
N ASP A 226 12.30 -18.10 -3.83
CA ASP A 226 12.48 -17.68 -2.45
C ASP A 226 12.95 -18.83 -1.54
N SER A 227 12.44 -20.03 -1.78
CA SER A 227 12.91 -21.24 -1.10
C SER A 227 14.37 -21.56 -1.47
N ILE A 228 14.71 -21.54 -2.76
CA ILE A 228 16.08 -21.80 -3.27
C ILE A 228 17.09 -20.80 -2.68
N GLU A 229 16.74 -19.52 -2.65
CA GLU A 229 17.64 -18.47 -2.15
C GLU A 229 17.62 -18.33 -0.61
N HIS A 230 16.84 -19.18 0.07
CA HIS A 230 16.62 -19.16 1.50
C HIS A 230 16.21 -17.76 2.01
N ILE A 231 15.22 -17.16 1.35
CA ILE A 231 14.66 -15.87 1.73
C ILE A 231 13.95 -16.01 3.07
N THR A 232 14.28 -15.13 4.02
CA THR A 232 13.67 -15.14 5.35
C THR A 232 12.42 -14.27 5.40
N HIS A 233 12.43 -13.14 4.68
CA HIS A 233 11.32 -12.21 4.60
C HIS A 233 11.01 -11.88 3.14
N SER A 234 9.94 -12.49 2.60
CA SER A 234 9.46 -12.27 1.25
C SER A 234 8.46 -11.11 1.25
N LEU A 235 8.93 -9.90 0.89
CA LEU A 235 8.13 -8.68 0.98
C LEU A 235 7.64 -8.27 -0.42
N CYS A 236 6.32 -8.30 -0.64
CA CYS A 236 5.67 -7.95 -1.91
C CYS A 236 4.71 -6.75 -1.76
N THR A 237 4.51 -6.01 -2.85
CA THR A 237 3.53 -4.90 -2.95
C THR A 237 2.42 -5.29 -3.92
N LYS A 238 1.16 -4.92 -3.65
CA LYS A 238 -0.03 -5.32 -4.44
C LYS A 238 -0.27 -4.49 -5.72
N GLU A 239 0.70 -3.75 -6.23
CA GLU A 239 0.50 -2.81 -7.34
C GLU A 239 1.50 -3.12 -8.46
N PHE A 240 1.09 -3.06 -9.74
CA PHE A 240 1.72 -2.29 -10.85
C PHE A 240 1.34 -2.80 -12.26
N GLN A 241 0.89 -1.88 -13.13
CA GLN A 241 1.09 -1.91 -14.60
C GLN A 241 1.04 -0.49 -15.22
N ALA A 242 2.01 -0.23 -16.12
CA ALA A 242 2.04 0.69 -17.28
C ALA A 242 2.60 2.15 -17.25
N ARG A 243 3.73 2.31 -17.99
CA ARG A 243 4.19 3.26 -19.07
C ARG A 243 3.92 4.79 -19.03
N ASP A 244 4.97 5.60 -18.87
CA ASP A 244 5.85 6.30 -19.86
C ASP A 244 6.95 7.02 -19.02
N TRP A 245 8.15 7.41 -19.52
CA TRP A 245 9.34 7.20 -18.64
C TRP A 245 10.40 8.24 -18.25
N ASP A 246 10.63 9.37 -18.93
CA ASP A 246 11.66 10.34 -18.47
C ASP A 246 11.24 11.81 -18.57
N ASP A 247 9.95 12.07 -18.82
CA ASP A 247 9.37 13.40 -18.77
C ASP A 247 9.31 13.88 -17.30
N PRO A 248 9.83 15.06 -16.96
CA PRO A 248 9.80 15.60 -15.59
C PRO A 248 8.38 15.70 -14.98
N ARG A 249 7.32 15.66 -15.79
CA ARG A 249 5.92 15.63 -15.35
C ARG A 249 5.48 14.26 -14.83
N LEU A 250 6.21 13.20 -15.15
CA LEU A 250 5.94 11.83 -14.73
C LEU A 250 6.53 11.52 -13.35
N PHE A 251 6.00 10.50 -12.69
CA PHE A 251 6.42 10.03 -11.36
C PHE A 251 7.27 8.74 -11.42
N THR A 252 7.92 8.49 -12.56
CA THR A 252 8.96 7.45 -12.61
C THR A 252 10.20 7.89 -11.82
N LEU A 253 11.01 6.97 -11.29
CA LEU A 253 12.19 7.37 -10.51
C LEU A 253 13.20 8.08 -11.41
N THR A 254 13.31 7.66 -12.67
CA THR A 254 14.12 8.31 -13.69
C THR A 254 13.65 9.74 -13.98
N ALA A 255 12.34 9.97 -14.10
CA ALA A 255 11.77 11.31 -14.27
C ALA A 255 11.98 12.20 -13.04
N LEU A 256 11.79 11.66 -11.83
CA LEU A 256 12.00 12.40 -10.58
C LEU A 256 13.48 12.76 -10.38
N ARG A 257 14.41 11.85 -10.70
CA ARG A 257 15.85 12.14 -10.73
C ARG A 257 16.17 13.23 -11.75
N ARG A 258 15.64 13.14 -12.97
CA ARG A 258 15.84 14.16 -14.02
C ARG A 258 15.24 15.51 -13.65
N ARG A 259 14.14 15.52 -12.90
CA ARG A 259 13.50 16.72 -12.32
C ARG A 259 14.29 17.32 -11.16
N GLY A 260 15.33 16.64 -10.68
CA GLY A 260 16.24 17.14 -9.64
C GLY A 260 15.85 16.76 -8.22
N PHE A 261 14.94 15.81 -8.01
CA PHE A 261 14.66 15.30 -6.67
C PHE A 261 15.87 14.51 -6.15
N PRO A 262 16.45 14.87 -4.98
CA PRO A 262 17.51 14.09 -4.39
C PRO A 262 16.97 12.78 -3.85
N ALA A 263 17.77 11.71 -3.91
CA ALA A 263 17.40 10.38 -3.41
C ALA A 263 16.94 10.44 -1.94
N GLU A 264 17.54 11.31 -1.12
CA GLU A 264 17.14 11.57 0.26
C GLU A 264 15.70 12.08 0.38
N ALA A 265 15.25 12.95 -0.53
CA ALA A 265 13.87 13.45 -0.53
C ALA A 265 12.87 12.34 -0.88
N ILE A 266 13.22 11.46 -1.81
CA ILE A 266 12.38 10.31 -2.20
C ILE A 266 12.36 9.27 -1.08
N ASN A 267 13.50 8.95 -0.48
CA ASN A 267 13.60 8.02 0.65
C ASN A 267 12.82 8.55 1.86
N ASN A 268 12.94 9.84 2.15
CA ASN A 268 12.13 10.49 3.18
C ASN A 268 10.64 10.49 2.80
N PHE A 269 10.28 10.68 1.53
CA PHE A 269 8.90 10.59 1.05
C PHE A 269 8.30 9.19 1.20
N CYS A 270 9.05 8.12 0.88
CA CYS A 270 8.61 6.75 1.13
C CYS A 270 8.55 6.42 2.62
N ALA A 271 9.38 7.09 3.44
CA ALA A 271 9.32 7.01 4.89
C ALA A 271 8.21 7.90 5.52
N ARG A 272 7.50 8.71 4.73
CA ARG A 272 6.48 9.64 5.23
C ARG A 272 5.10 8.98 5.34
N MET A 273 4.35 9.14 6.42
CA MET A 273 4.66 9.59 7.78
C MET A 273 3.37 9.31 8.56
N GLU A 274 3.35 8.25 9.36
CA GLU A 274 2.28 8.07 10.33
C GLU A 274 2.56 8.99 11.51
N VAL A 275 1.62 9.87 11.80
CA VAL A 275 1.61 10.71 12.99
C VAL A 275 0.84 9.95 14.06
N LYS A 276 1.51 9.60 15.15
CA LYS A 276 0.85 8.99 16.30
C LYS A 276 0.07 10.07 17.05
N VAL A 277 -1.25 9.92 17.13
CA VAL A 277 -2.16 10.84 17.81
C VAL A 277 -2.70 10.14 19.06
N PRO A 278 -2.57 10.73 20.26
CA PRO A 278 -3.16 10.16 21.48
C PRO A 278 -4.69 10.29 21.44
N ASP A 279 -5.39 9.23 21.85
CA ASP A 279 -6.87 9.24 21.88
C ASP A 279 -7.39 10.21 22.95
N PHE A 280 -6.67 10.31 24.06
CA PHE A 280 -6.96 11.22 25.16
C PHE A 280 -5.73 12.08 25.46
N PRO A 281 -5.66 13.34 24.99
CA PRO A 281 -4.47 14.18 25.15
C PRO A 281 -4.04 14.44 26.60
N ALA A 282 -4.96 14.35 27.56
CA ALA A 282 -4.65 14.49 28.98
C ALA A 282 -4.10 13.20 29.63
N ASP A 283 -4.25 12.05 28.95
CA ASP A 283 -3.82 10.74 29.44
C ASP A 283 -3.50 9.80 28.26
N GLU A 284 -2.26 9.89 27.77
CA GLU A 284 -1.77 9.09 26.63
C GLU A 284 -1.75 7.58 26.91
N SER A 285 -1.90 7.14 28.17
CA SER A 285 -1.95 5.71 28.52
C SER A 285 -3.22 5.02 28.02
N ARG A 286 -4.27 5.81 27.73
CA ARG A 286 -5.59 5.33 27.33
C ARG A 286 -5.72 4.96 25.86
N GLY A 287 -4.66 5.13 25.07
CA GLY A 287 -4.63 4.72 23.67
C GLY A 287 -4.09 5.79 22.75
N SER A 288 -3.85 5.37 21.51
CA SER A 288 -3.39 6.22 20.42
C SER A 288 -3.69 5.54 19.09
N HIS A 289 -3.89 6.34 18.05
CA HIS A 289 -4.04 5.88 16.68
C HIS A 289 -3.00 6.55 15.75
N SER A 290 -2.77 5.95 14.59
CA SER A 290 -1.90 6.51 13.55
C SER A 290 -2.74 7.28 12.53
N VAL A 291 -2.39 8.55 12.29
CA VAL A 291 -2.96 9.39 11.23
C VAL A 291 -1.96 9.53 10.10
N HIS A 292 -2.43 9.42 8.86
CA HIS A 292 -1.57 9.58 7.68
C HIS A 292 -1.25 11.06 7.45
N PHE A 293 0.02 11.42 7.29
CA PHE A 293 0.44 12.77 6.91
C PHE A 293 1.00 12.79 5.48
N SER A 294 0.35 13.55 4.60
CA SER A 294 0.74 13.70 3.19
C SER A 294 1.02 15.16 2.82
N SER A 295 1.44 15.40 1.58
CA SER A 295 1.63 16.77 1.05
C SER A 295 0.32 17.56 0.90
N THR A 296 -0.82 16.89 0.98
CA THR A 296 -2.14 17.52 0.87
C THR A 296 -2.91 17.30 2.18
N VAL A 297 -3.22 18.40 2.86
CA VAL A 297 -4.01 18.41 4.09
C VAL A 297 -5.13 19.42 3.95
N PHE A 298 -6.24 19.15 4.64
CA PHE A 298 -7.37 20.06 4.75
C PHE A 298 -7.39 20.65 6.15
N ILE A 299 -7.72 21.94 6.24
CA ILE A 299 -7.87 22.70 7.48
C ILE A 299 -9.22 23.43 7.43
N GLU A 300 -9.68 23.91 8.58
CA GLU A 300 -10.88 24.75 8.64
C GLU A 300 -10.68 26.06 7.87
N GLN A 301 -11.69 26.48 7.11
CA GLN A 301 -11.65 27.76 6.38
C GLN A 301 -11.45 28.94 7.34
N ALA A 302 -12.01 28.86 8.56
CA ALA A 302 -11.88 29.88 9.60
C ALA A 302 -10.46 30.02 10.18
N ASP A 303 -9.59 29.03 9.95
CA ASP A 303 -8.20 29.04 10.42
C ASP A 303 -7.21 29.67 9.43
N PHE A 304 -7.71 30.20 8.31
CA PHE A 304 -6.98 31.08 7.41
C PHE A 304 -7.61 32.46 7.29
N ARG A 305 -6.79 33.52 7.28
CA ARG A 305 -7.19 34.88 6.91
C ARG A 305 -6.13 35.54 6.03
N GLU A 306 -6.58 36.29 5.03
CA GLU A 306 -5.68 37.05 4.15
C GLU A 306 -5.07 38.28 4.85
N VAL A 307 -5.78 38.84 5.82
CA VAL A 307 -5.33 40.02 6.58
C VAL A 307 -4.97 39.61 8.00
N THR A 308 -3.77 40.00 8.42
CA THR A 308 -3.29 39.79 9.79
C THR A 308 -3.95 40.81 10.72
N GLU A 309 -4.79 40.33 11.63
CA GLU A 309 -5.47 41.15 12.65
C GLU A 309 -4.89 40.92 14.05
N LYS A 310 -4.92 41.96 14.89
CA LYS A 310 -4.47 41.86 16.28
C LYS A 310 -5.33 40.84 17.04
N GLY A 311 -4.68 39.80 17.58
CA GLY A 311 -5.34 38.73 18.34
C GLY A 311 -5.63 37.46 17.53
N TYR A 312 -5.52 37.51 16.19
CA TYR A 312 -5.62 36.31 15.36
C TYR A 312 -4.31 35.52 15.39
N LYS A 313 -4.37 34.26 15.86
CA LYS A 313 -3.18 33.41 16.10
C LYS A 313 -2.99 32.27 15.09
N ARG A 314 -3.89 32.12 14.11
CA ARG A 314 -3.84 31.04 13.10
C ARG A 314 -3.17 31.52 11.81
N LEU A 315 -3.41 30.85 10.69
CA LEU A 315 -2.64 31.02 9.47
C LEU A 315 -3.00 32.34 8.77
N THR A 316 -1.99 33.15 8.48
CA THR A 316 -2.09 34.32 7.59
C THR A 316 -0.87 34.35 6.66
N PRO A 317 -0.83 35.20 5.61
CA PRO A 317 0.36 35.34 4.77
C PRO A 317 1.65 35.63 5.55
N ASP A 318 1.55 36.40 6.64
CA ASP A 318 2.70 36.81 7.46
C ASP A 318 2.87 35.99 8.75
N GLN A 319 1.98 35.02 9.00
CA GLN A 319 1.96 34.28 10.26
C GLN A 319 1.84 32.77 10.04
N PRO A 320 2.85 31.99 10.44
CA PRO A 320 2.78 30.55 10.35
C PRO A 320 1.87 29.94 11.43
N VAL A 321 1.42 28.71 11.18
CA VAL A 321 0.62 27.93 12.14
C VAL A 321 1.17 26.52 12.29
N GLY A 322 1.09 25.97 13.50
CA GLY A 322 1.42 24.59 13.76
C GLY A 322 0.30 23.65 13.35
N LEU A 323 0.65 22.50 12.79
CA LEU A 323 -0.28 21.38 12.60
C LEU A 323 -0.25 20.51 13.85
N ARG A 324 -1.40 20.40 14.51
CA ARG A 324 -1.52 19.68 15.79
C ARG A 324 -1.11 18.21 15.63
N HIS A 325 -0.35 17.68 16.59
CA HIS A 325 0.25 16.34 16.60
C HIS A 325 1.29 16.03 15.51
N ALA A 326 1.24 16.70 14.35
CA ALA A 326 2.13 16.40 13.22
C ALA A 326 3.60 16.73 13.50
N GLY A 327 3.88 17.73 14.36
CA GLY A 327 5.23 18.23 14.61
C GLY A 327 5.75 19.17 13.52
N TYR A 328 4.85 19.71 12.69
CA TYR A 328 5.16 20.63 11.60
C TYR A 328 4.50 21.98 11.78
N VAL A 329 5.13 22.99 11.19
CA VAL A 329 4.65 24.36 11.06
C VAL A 329 4.52 24.66 9.57
N ILE A 330 3.39 25.22 9.16
CA ILE A 330 3.14 25.62 7.78
C ILE A 330 3.12 27.15 7.66
N SER A 331 3.66 27.64 6.54
CA SER A 331 3.69 29.06 6.19
C SER A 331 3.18 29.26 4.77
N ILE A 332 2.30 30.23 4.56
CA ILE A 332 1.73 30.53 3.24
C ILE A 332 2.84 30.88 2.24
N GLN A 333 2.73 30.34 1.03
CA GLN A 333 3.55 30.71 -0.13
C GLN A 333 2.67 31.32 -1.21
N LYS A 334 1.47 30.78 -1.41
CA LYS A 334 0.53 31.26 -2.41
C LYS A 334 -0.91 31.01 -1.96
N VAL A 335 -1.76 32.00 -2.20
CA VAL A 335 -3.22 31.90 -2.02
C VAL A 335 -3.84 31.78 -3.40
N ILE A 336 -4.58 30.70 -3.64
CA ILE A 336 -5.26 30.43 -4.91
C ILE A 336 -6.74 30.71 -4.72
N LYS A 337 -7.29 31.49 -5.64
CA LYS A 337 -8.69 31.94 -5.64
C LYS A 337 -9.39 31.49 -6.90
N ASP A 338 -10.68 31.24 -6.79
CA ASP A 338 -11.55 31.03 -7.95
C ASP A 338 -11.87 32.36 -8.66
N PRO A 339 -12.58 32.34 -9.80
CA PRO A 339 -12.97 33.57 -10.51
C PRO A 339 -13.84 34.55 -9.71
N SER A 340 -14.49 34.09 -8.62
CA SER A 340 -15.28 34.94 -7.73
C SER A 340 -14.44 35.63 -6.65
N GLY A 341 -13.14 35.30 -6.57
CA GLY A 341 -12.23 35.80 -5.55
C GLY A 341 -12.27 35.00 -4.25
N LYS A 342 -13.01 33.88 -4.19
CA LYS A 342 -13.05 33.00 -3.02
C LYS A 342 -11.78 32.16 -2.97
N VAL A 343 -11.17 32.06 -1.79
CA VAL A 343 -9.99 31.21 -1.56
C VAL A 343 -10.39 29.73 -1.66
N VAL A 344 -9.72 28.98 -2.52
CA VAL A 344 -9.99 27.56 -2.77
C VAL A 344 -8.81 26.64 -2.44
N GLU A 345 -7.58 27.16 -2.46
CA GLU A 345 -6.39 26.38 -2.15
C GLU A 345 -5.29 27.28 -1.57
N LEU A 346 -4.51 26.73 -0.64
CA LEU A 346 -3.33 27.37 -0.06
C LEU A 346 -2.11 26.51 -0.38
N GLN A 347 -1.12 27.10 -1.04
CA GLN A 347 0.20 26.49 -1.17
C GLN A 347 1.06 26.97 -0.02
N VAL A 348 1.64 26.02 0.71
CA VAL A 348 2.41 26.30 1.92
C VAL A 348 3.80 25.67 1.85
N SER A 349 4.75 26.28 2.54
CA SER A 349 5.98 25.61 2.94
C SER A 349 5.71 24.92 4.28
N CYS A 350 6.41 23.81 4.52
CA CYS A 350 6.22 22.98 5.71
C CYS A 350 7.59 22.70 6.34
N ALA A 351 7.78 23.14 7.58
CA ALA A 351 9.01 23.00 8.33
C ALA A 351 8.74 22.28 9.66
N ARG A 352 9.74 21.61 10.23
CA ARG A 352 9.59 21.00 11.56
C ARG A 352 9.50 22.07 12.65
N ALA A 353 8.67 21.81 13.65
CA ALA A 353 8.38 22.73 14.75
C ALA A 353 9.54 22.93 15.74
N ASP A 354 10.66 22.22 15.57
CA ASP A 354 11.92 22.36 16.32
C ASP A 354 12.82 23.51 15.82
N SER A 355 12.38 24.22 14.76
CA SER A 355 12.98 25.47 14.30
C SER A 355 12.77 26.63 15.30
N ARG A 356 13.66 27.64 15.28
CA ARG A 356 13.81 28.70 16.31
C ARG A 356 12.56 29.56 16.59
N GLU A 357 11.50 29.49 15.77
CA GLU A 357 10.27 30.25 15.94
C GLU A 357 9.07 29.32 16.17
N LYS A 358 8.56 29.28 17.40
CA LYS A 358 7.35 28.52 17.74
C LYS A 358 6.11 29.20 17.17
N PRO A 359 5.17 28.46 16.56
CA PRO A 359 3.93 29.03 16.03
C PRO A 359 3.05 29.55 17.18
N LYS A 360 2.24 30.58 16.89
CA LYS A 360 1.35 31.19 17.89
C LYS A 360 0.13 30.31 18.25
N ALA A 361 -0.20 29.33 17.41
CA ALA A 361 -1.25 28.35 17.64
C ALA A 361 -0.98 27.05 16.88
N PHE A 362 -1.67 25.99 17.31
CA PHE A 362 -1.77 24.73 16.59
C PHE A 362 -3.22 24.49 16.19
N ILE A 363 -3.45 24.11 14.93
CA ILE A 363 -4.78 23.86 14.36
C ILE A 363 -4.95 22.38 14.02
N GLN A 364 -6.20 21.91 14.02
CA GLN A 364 -6.55 20.58 13.53
C GLN A 364 -6.44 20.54 12.00
N TRP A 365 -6.23 19.34 11.47
CA TRP A 365 -6.09 19.08 10.05
C TRP A 365 -6.50 17.63 9.78
N VAL A 366 -6.86 17.34 8.54
CA VAL A 366 -7.10 15.97 8.07
C VAL A 366 -6.35 15.73 6.77
N SER A 367 -5.89 14.50 6.54
CA SER A 367 -5.29 14.08 5.28
C SER A 367 -5.92 12.76 4.82
N ASN A 368 -6.14 12.62 3.52
CA ASN A 368 -6.89 11.50 2.94
C ASN A 368 -8.22 11.24 3.70
N PRO A 369 -9.08 12.25 3.88
CA PRO A 369 -10.22 12.15 4.79
C PRO A 369 -11.32 11.21 4.30
N LEU A 370 -12.18 10.78 5.22
CA LEU A 370 -13.51 10.26 4.91
C LEU A 370 -14.51 11.41 4.80
N ARG A 371 -15.49 11.26 3.92
CA ARG A 371 -16.61 12.20 3.79
C ARG A 371 -17.80 11.70 4.62
N CYS A 372 -18.40 12.59 5.40
CA CYS A 372 -19.51 12.30 6.30
C CYS A 372 -20.54 13.44 6.34
N GLU A 373 -21.77 13.12 6.75
CA GLU A 373 -22.81 14.08 7.07
C GLU A 373 -22.66 14.48 8.54
N VAL A 374 -22.62 15.77 8.84
CA VAL A 374 -22.61 16.30 10.22
C VAL A 374 -23.82 17.19 10.44
N ARG A 375 -24.58 16.90 11.50
CA ARG A 375 -25.75 17.66 11.94
C ARG A 375 -25.36 18.53 13.13
N LEU A 376 -25.38 19.85 12.94
CA LEU A 376 -25.11 20.82 14.01
C LEU A 376 -26.44 21.31 14.56
N TYR A 377 -26.66 21.09 15.85
CA TYR A 377 -27.87 21.53 16.55
C TYR A 377 -27.60 22.82 17.34
N GLU A 378 -28.54 23.75 17.23
CA GLU A 378 -28.60 24.96 18.03
C GLU A 378 -29.92 25.00 18.81
N ARG A 379 -30.09 26.02 19.67
CA ARG A 379 -31.35 26.18 20.42
C ARG A 379 -32.54 26.24 19.47
N LEU A 380 -33.56 25.43 19.77
CA LEU A 380 -34.79 25.35 18.99
C LEU A 380 -35.58 26.67 19.00
N PHE A 381 -35.50 27.41 20.10
CA PHE A 381 -36.21 28.67 20.30
C PHE A 381 -35.23 29.83 20.42
N LEU A 382 -35.63 31.02 19.92
CA LEU A 382 -34.81 32.23 20.01
C LEU A 382 -34.80 32.78 21.44
N HIS A 383 -35.93 32.70 22.14
CA HIS A 383 -36.09 33.17 23.51
C HIS A 383 -35.90 32.04 24.53
N LYS A 384 -35.57 32.44 25.76
CA LYS A 384 -35.39 31.51 26.88
C LYS A 384 -36.72 30.94 27.37
N ASN A 385 -37.80 31.73 27.25
CA ASN A 385 -39.15 31.39 27.68
C ASN A 385 -40.14 31.52 26.50
N PRO A 386 -40.09 30.59 25.52
CA PRO A 386 -40.88 30.69 24.27
C PRO A 386 -42.40 30.62 24.48
N GLU A 387 -42.86 30.14 25.64
CA GLU A 387 -44.26 30.06 26.01
C GLU A 387 -44.79 31.34 26.68
N ASP A 388 -43.91 32.28 27.07
CA ASP A 388 -44.31 33.54 27.68
C ASP A 388 -44.89 34.47 26.62
N PRO A 389 -46.20 34.79 26.66
CA PRO A 389 -46.82 35.67 25.66
C PRO A 389 -46.28 37.11 25.69
N SER A 390 -45.57 37.50 26.75
CA SER A 390 -44.89 38.80 26.85
C SER A 390 -43.55 38.83 26.09
N GLU A 391 -42.83 37.71 26.02
CA GLU A 391 -41.61 37.57 25.20
C GLU A 391 -41.95 37.19 23.75
N VAL A 392 -42.96 36.33 23.55
CA VAL A 392 -43.37 35.82 22.24
C VAL A 392 -44.88 36.06 22.00
N PRO A 393 -45.28 37.27 21.60
CA PRO A 393 -46.69 37.61 21.40
C PRO A 393 -47.39 36.79 20.30
N GLY A 394 -46.61 36.24 19.35
CA GLY A 394 -47.11 35.38 18.28
C GLY A 394 -47.28 33.90 18.67
N GLY A 395 -47.03 33.56 19.94
CA GLY A 395 -47.02 32.18 20.43
C GLY A 395 -45.73 31.42 20.07
N PHE A 396 -45.41 30.37 20.83
CA PHE A 396 -44.12 29.67 20.78
C PHE A 396 -43.69 29.17 19.38
N LEU A 397 -44.64 28.85 18.49
CA LEU A 397 -44.33 28.43 17.13
C LEU A 397 -43.69 29.54 16.28
N SER A 398 -44.00 30.81 16.58
CA SER A 398 -43.35 31.95 15.95
C SER A 398 -41.92 32.19 16.43
N ASP A 399 -41.50 31.51 17.51
CA ASP A 399 -40.18 31.63 18.13
C ASP A 399 -39.18 30.54 17.71
N ILE A 400 -39.60 29.63 16.82
CA ILE A 400 -38.73 28.56 16.33
C ILE A 400 -37.57 29.17 15.55
N SER A 401 -36.35 28.87 16.00
CA SER A 401 -35.11 29.27 15.35
C SER A 401 -34.99 28.57 13.99
N PRO A 402 -34.87 29.34 12.88
CA PRO A 402 -34.66 28.77 11.55
C PRO A 402 -33.28 28.11 11.40
N ASN A 403 -32.36 28.38 12.34
CA ASN A 403 -30.99 27.86 12.34
C ASN A 403 -30.78 26.76 13.39
N SER A 404 -31.86 26.20 13.95
CA SER A 404 -31.82 25.15 15.00
C SER A 404 -31.16 23.85 14.53
N LEU A 405 -31.09 23.60 13.22
CA LEU A 405 -30.34 22.51 12.61
C LEU A 405 -29.59 23.03 11.37
N GLN A 406 -28.29 22.81 11.32
CA GLN A 406 -27.47 22.99 10.13
C GLN A 406 -26.92 21.65 9.67
N LEU A 407 -27.13 21.34 8.39
CA LEU A 407 -26.66 20.11 7.76
C LEU A 407 -25.38 20.38 6.97
N ILE A 408 -24.31 19.65 7.29
CA ILE A 408 -23.07 19.65 6.53
C ILE A 408 -22.94 18.30 5.84
N GLU A 409 -23.29 18.23 4.56
CA GLU A 409 -23.37 16.96 3.81
C GLU A 409 -22.00 16.37 3.42
N ASP A 410 -20.96 17.20 3.39
CA ASP A 410 -19.64 16.85 2.86
C ASP A 410 -18.51 17.22 3.84
N ALA A 411 -18.74 16.97 5.13
CA ALA A 411 -17.73 17.16 6.14
C ALA A 411 -16.59 16.15 5.96
N MET A 412 -15.36 16.59 6.24
CA MET A 412 -14.17 15.77 6.12
C MET A 412 -13.68 15.37 7.51
N VAL A 413 -13.62 14.06 7.78
CA VAL A 413 -13.17 13.51 9.07
C VAL A 413 -11.98 12.58 8.87
N ASP A 414 -11.23 12.36 9.95
CA ASP A 414 -10.10 11.43 9.95
C ASP A 414 -10.56 9.98 9.69
N ARG A 415 -9.67 9.12 9.18
CA ARG A 415 -9.99 7.72 8.90
C ARG A 415 -10.14 6.84 10.14
N SER A 416 -9.63 7.27 11.30
CA SER A 416 -9.78 6.53 12.57
C SER A 416 -11.23 6.20 12.92
N VAL A 417 -12.19 7.03 12.49
CA VAL A 417 -13.62 6.81 12.76
C VAL A 417 -14.30 5.83 11.79
N ALA A 418 -13.55 5.23 10.85
CA ALA A 418 -14.10 4.29 9.86
C ALA A 418 -14.75 3.04 10.47
N GLY A 419 -14.31 2.63 11.67
CA GLY A 419 -14.79 1.43 12.37
C GLY A 419 -15.81 1.72 13.49
N ALA A 420 -16.19 2.98 13.69
CA ALA A 420 -17.09 3.39 14.77
C ALA A 420 -18.49 2.75 14.62
N LYS A 421 -19.13 2.44 15.75
CA LYS A 421 -20.48 1.91 15.86
C LYS A 421 -21.47 3.01 16.24
N VAL A 422 -22.76 2.75 16.03
CA VAL A 422 -23.83 3.66 16.47
C VAL A 422 -23.67 3.95 17.97
N PHE A 423 -23.81 5.23 18.34
CA PHE A 423 -23.58 5.79 19.68
C PHE A 423 -22.12 5.90 20.14
N ASP A 424 -21.13 5.53 19.33
CA ASP A 424 -19.74 5.86 19.66
C ASP A 424 -19.55 7.38 19.68
N GLN A 425 -18.82 7.86 20.68
CA GLN A 425 -18.61 9.29 20.95
C GLN A 425 -17.18 9.71 20.64
N PHE A 426 -17.04 10.87 20.02
CA PHE A 426 -15.77 11.45 19.62
C PHE A 426 -15.69 12.92 20.03
N GLN A 427 -14.49 13.38 20.35
CA GLN A 427 -14.19 14.81 20.41
C GLN A 427 -13.53 15.21 19.09
N PHE A 428 -14.22 15.97 18.26
CA PHE A 428 -13.60 16.61 17.11
C PHE A 428 -12.83 17.83 17.60
N GLU A 429 -11.49 17.74 17.58
CA GLU A 429 -10.62 18.73 18.19
C GLU A 429 -10.92 20.16 17.68
N ARG A 430 -11.12 21.09 18.63
CA ARG A 430 -11.49 22.50 18.39
C ARG A 430 -12.85 22.73 17.73
N VAL A 431 -13.65 21.69 17.50
CA VAL A 431 -15.02 21.80 16.98
C VAL A 431 -16.03 21.51 18.08
N GLY A 432 -16.01 20.31 18.67
CA GLY A 432 -17.02 19.89 19.65
C GLY A 432 -16.99 18.40 19.94
N TYR A 433 -18.04 17.91 20.62
CA TYR A 433 -18.27 16.48 20.84
C TYR A 433 -19.34 15.99 19.88
N PHE A 434 -19.19 14.78 19.37
CA PHE A 434 -20.06 14.20 18.34
C PHE A 434 -20.31 12.73 18.64
N SER A 435 -21.47 12.24 18.25
CA SER A 435 -21.86 10.82 18.35
C SER A 435 -22.28 10.27 16.99
N VAL A 436 -22.04 8.99 16.75
CA VAL A 436 -22.52 8.30 15.54
C VAL A 436 -24.04 8.15 15.60
N ASP A 437 -24.73 8.69 14.59
CA ASP A 437 -26.19 8.66 14.45
C ASP A 437 -26.70 7.24 14.13
N PRO A 438 -27.84 6.79 14.70
CA PRO A 438 -28.47 5.52 14.37
C PRO A 438 -28.85 5.35 12.89
N ASP A 439 -29.05 6.44 12.16
CA ASP A 439 -29.32 6.41 10.71
C ASP A 439 -28.05 6.10 9.88
N SER A 440 -26.89 5.93 10.53
CA SER A 440 -25.63 5.58 9.86
C SER A 440 -25.65 4.13 9.37
N THR A 441 -25.39 3.90 8.08
CA THR A 441 -25.22 2.55 7.50
C THR A 441 -23.82 2.37 6.92
N GLU A 442 -23.32 1.13 6.83
CA GLU A 442 -22.01 0.83 6.21
C GLU A 442 -21.96 1.21 4.71
N SER A 443 -23.13 1.28 4.07
CA SER A 443 -23.31 1.59 2.64
C SER A 443 -23.57 3.06 2.32
N LYS A 444 -23.75 3.93 3.33
CA LYS A 444 -23.97 5.38 3.16
C LYS A 444 -22.92 6.17 3.92
N VAL A 445 -22.73 7.41 3.48
CA VAL A 445 -21.97 8.47 4.16
C VAL A 445 -22.35 8.47 5.65
N ARG A 446 -21.40 8.18 6.56
CA ARG A 446 -21.63 8.09 8.01
C ARG A 446 -22.19 9.42 8.53
N LYS A 447 -23.07 9.38 9.53
CA LYS A 447 -23.77 10.55 10.05
C LYS A 447 -23.37 10.80 11.50
N TYR A 448 -23.00 12.03 11.82
CA TYR A 448 -22.66 12.45 13.18
C TYR A 448 -23.59 13.57 13.63
N TYR A 449 -23.93 13.58 14.92
CA TYR A 449 -24.69 14.65 15.55
C TYR A 449 -23.96 15.15 16.81
N ILE A 450 -24.14 16.44 17.11
CA ILE A 450 -23.72 17.10 18.35
C ILE A 450 -24.79 16.99 19.44
#